data_AF-A0ABD6T021-F1
#
_entry.id   AF-A0ABD6T021-F1
#
_cell.length_a   1.000
_cell.length_b   1.000
_cell.length_c   1.000
_cell.angle_alpha   90.00
_cell.angle_beta   90.00
_cell.angle_gamma   90.00
#
_symmetry.space_group_name_H-M   'P 1'
#
loop_
_entity.id
_entity.type
_entity.pdbx_description
1 polymer ?
#
loop_
_entity_poly.entity_id
_entity_poly.type
_entity_poly.pdbx_seq_one_letter_code
_entity_poly.pdbx_strand_id
1 'polypeptide(L)'
;HKSKEELIQVALSDIEKSLRIQGEPQIVEVTDWKDLMPNYHLEHNHAVQSLNEKLLDVFPNMYLAGASYYGVGIGACIGNGKKTAEKIIEVLNNHFE
;
A
#
# COMPACT_ATOMS: atom_id res chain seq x y z
N HIS A 1 5.40 -14.16 17.25
CA HIS A 1 4.73 -14.57 16.00
C HIS A 1 3.93 -15.83 16.27
N LYS A 2 2.71 -15.93 15.71
CA LYS A 2 1.92 -17.17 15.79
C LYS A 2 2.39 -18.16 14.73
N SER A 3 2.30 -19.45 15.00
CA SER A 3 2.50 -20.49 13.99
C SER A 3 1.34 -20.50 12.98
N LYS A 4 1.53 -21.21 11.86
CA LYS A 4 0.47 -21.42 10.87
C LYS A 4 -0.75 -22.08 11.50
N GLU A 5 -0.54 -23.09 12.33
CA GLU A 5 -1.57 -23.85 13.03
C GLU A 5 -2.35 -22.94 14.00
N GLU A 6 -1.65 -22.10 14.76
CA GLU A 6 -2.29 -21.14 15.67
C GLU A 6 -3.16 -20.12 14.92
N LEU A 7 -2.75 -19.67 13.72
CA LEU A 7 -3.56 -18.79 12.88
C LEU A 7 -4.81 -19.50 12.34
N ILE A 8 -4.68 -20.76 11.94
CA ILE A 8 -5.81 -21.59 11.47
C ILE A 8 -6.83 -21.78 12.58
N GLN A 9 -6.39 -22.11 13.79
CA GLN A 9 -7.29 -22.30 14.94
C GLN A 9 -8.07 -21.04 15.30
N VAL A 10 -7.44 -19.86 15.22
CA VAL A 10 -8.13 -18.58 15.41
C VAL A 10 -9.20 -18.36 14.34
N ALA A 11 -8.86 -18.55 13.06
CA ALA A 11 -9.80 -18.38 11.96
C ALA A 11 -11.00 -19.33 12.05
N LEU A 12 -10.78 -20.61 12.35
CA LEU A 12 -11.85 -21.60 12.52
C LEU A 12 -12.75 -21.26 13.72
N SER A 13 -12.18 -20.80 14.83
CA SER A 13 -12.95 -20.37 16.00
C SER A 13 -13.87 -19.18 15.67
N ASP A 14 -13.39 -18.20 14.90
CA ASP A 14 -14.17 -17.04 14.51
C ASP A 14 -15.26 -17.39 13.47
N ILE A 15 -14.98 -18.30 12.53
CA ILE A 15 -15.96 -18.86 11.59
C ILE A 15 -17.08 -19.59 12.34
N GLU A 16 -16.76 -20.43 13.32
CA GLU A 16 -17.77 -21.14 14.10
C GLU A 16 -18.66 -20.15 14.89
N LYS A 17 -18.04 -19.14 15.54
CA LYS A 17 -18.78 -18.13 16.31
C LYS A 17 -19.70 -17.27 15.44
N SER A 18 -19.22 -16.88 14.25
CA SER A 18 -19.93 -15.95 13.38
C SER A 18 -20.94 -16.63 12.44
N LEU A 19 -20.56 -17.78 11.87
CA LEU A 19 -21.33 -18.46 10.82
C LEU A 19 -21.92 -19.80 11.26
N ARG A 20 -21.58 -20.31 12.45
CA ARG A 20 -22.01 -21.64 12.96
C ARG A 20 -21.60 -22.81 12.07
N ILE A 21 -20.58 -22.62 11.24
CA ILE A 21 -20.00 -23.65 10.40
C ILE A 21 -19.01 -24.46 11.25
N GLN A 22 -19.19 -25.78 11.29
CA GLN A 22 -18.32 -26.73 11.97
C GLN A 22 -17.85 -27.78 10.96
N GLY A 23 -16.56 -28.12 11.01
CA GLY A 23 -15.96 -29.13 10.13
C GLY A 23 -14.51 -28.80 9.78
N GLU A 24 -13.83 -29.78 9.19
CA GLU A 24 -12.43 -29.62 8.76
C GLU A 24 -12.36 -29.00 7.35
N PRO A 25 -11.56 -27.93 7.16
CA PRO A 25 -11.38 -27.33 5.85
C PRO A 25 -10.66 -28.29 4.90
N GLN A 26 -11.16 -28.44 3.67
CA GLN A 26 -10.49 -29.24 2.64
C GLN A 26 -9.19 -28.59 2.16
N ILE A 27 -9.12 -27.26 2.18
CA ILE A 27 -8.00 -26.46 1.70
C ILE A 27 -7.76 -25.33 2.70
N VAL A 28 -6.49 -25.11 3.03
CA VAL A 28 -6.05 -24.02 3.90
C VAL A 28 -4.81 -23.37 3.32
N GLU A 29 -4.92 -22.09 3.00
CA GLU A 29 -3.80 -21.24 2.60
C GLU A 29 -3.60 -20.15 3.65
N VAL A 30 -2.37 -20.04 4.14
CA VAL A 30 -1.99 -19.01 5.11
C VAL A 30 -0.82 -18.26 4.50
N THR A 31 -1.06 -16.98 4.22
CA THR A 31 -0.08 -16.08 3.64
C THR A 31 0.21 -14.96 4.63
N ASP A 32 1.48 -14.84 5.02
CA ASP A 32 1.93 -13.83 5.98
C ASP A 32 2.33 -12.56 5.24
N TRP A 33 1.54 -11.50 5.41
CA TRP A 33 1.76 -10.21 4.79
C TRP A 33 2.42 -9.25 5.81
N LYS A 34 3.73 -9.36 5.98
CA LYS A 34 4.51 -8.49 6.89
C LYS A 34 4.86 -7.17 6.23
N ASP A 35 4.55 -6.06 6.91
CA ASP A 35 4.93 -4.70 6.51
C ASP A 35 4.42 -4.27 5.11
N LEU A 36 3.32 -4.87 4.64
CA LEU A 36 2.73 -4.59 3.32
C LEU A 36 1.53 -3.64 3.34
N MET A 37 1.09 -3.21 4.53
CA MET A 37 0.01 -2.26 4.70
C MET A 37 0.55 -0.95 5.28
N PRO A 38 0.73 0.10 4.44
CA PRO A 38 1.11 1.42 4.93
C PRO A 38 0.06 1.97 5.90
N ASN A 39 0.52 2.46 7.05
CA ASN A 39 -0.33 3.10 8.04
C ASN A 39 -0.18 4.62 7.92
N TYR A 40 -1.28 5.29 7.58
CA TYR A 40 -1.30 6.75 7.50
C TYR A 40 -1.73 7.34 8.82
N HIS A 41 -0.78 7.92 9.54
CA HIS A 41 -1.07 8.69 10.75
C HIS A 41 -1.55 10.10 10.40
N LEU A 42 -2.02 10.85 11.40
CA LEU A 42 -2.56 12.21 11.20
C LEU A 42 -1.62 13.12 10.41
N GLU A 43 -0.32 13.02 10.65
CA GLU A 43 0.71 13.84 10.00
C GLU A 43 1.17 13.32 8.64
N HIS A 44 0.59 12.25 8.12
CA HIS A 44 1.02 11.61 6.87
C HIS A 44 1.08 12.59 5.71
N ASN A 45 0.03 13.41 5.53
CA ASN A 45 -0.01 14.39 4.46
C ASN A 45 1.10 15.43 4.58
N HIS A 46 1.37 15.93 5.79
CA HIS A 46 2.48 16.86 6.04
C HIS A 46 3.84 16.20 5.78
N ALA A 47 4.03 14.94 6.18
CA ALA A 47 5.26 14.20 5.94
C ALA A 47 5.52 14.01 4.43
N VAL A 48 4.49 13.63 3.67
CA VAL A 48 4.57 13.48 2.21
C VAL A 48 4.86 14.81 1.53
N GLN A 49 4.21 15.90 1.95
CA GLN A 49 4.47 17.23 1.41
C GLN A 49 5.92 17.66 1.68
N SER A 50 6.37 17.59 2.94
CA SER A 50 7.74 17.95 3.31
C SER A 50 8.77 17.11 2.58
N LEU A 51 8.49 15.82 2.33
CA LEU A 51 9.36 14.98 1.53
C LEU A 51 9.42 15.45 0.07
N ASN A 52 8.28 15.73 -0.56
CA ASN A 52 8.26 16.26 -1.94
C ASN A 52 9.05 17.58 -2.06
N GLU A 53 8.90 18.49 -1.11
CA GLU A 53 9.65 19.76 -1.08
C GLU A 53 11.17 19.52 -1.02
N LYS A 54 11.62 18.61 -0.15
CA LYS A 54 13.04 18.22 -0.06
C LYS A 54 13.53 17.54 -1.33
N LEU A 55 12.71 16.68 -1.93
CA LEU A 55 13.08 16.00 -3.17
C LEU A 55 13.19 16.98 -4.32
N LEU A 56 12.34 18.00 -4.40
CA LEU A 56 12.42 19.02 -5.44
C LEU A 56 13.74 19.80 -5.37
N ASP A 57 14.22 20.11 -4.16
CA ASP A 57 15.46 20.84 -3.92
C ASP A 57 16.71 20.02 -4.28
N VAL A 58 16.74 18.74 -3.89
CA VAL A 58 17.94 17.88 -4.03
C VAL A 58 17.94 17.07 -5.33
N PHE A 59 16.76 16.69 -5.83
CA PHE A 59 16.54 15.79 -6.96
C PHE A 59 15.33 16.24 -7.80
N PRO A 60 15.42 17.35 -8.55
CA PRO A 60 14.27 18.03 -9.17
C PRO A 60 13.45 17.16 -10.16
N ASN A 61 14.06 16.11 -10.70
CA ASN A 61 13.41 15.17 -11.64
C ASN A 61 13.04 13.82 -11.00
N MET A 62 12.98 13.75 -9.67
CA MET A 62 12.56 12.56 -8.93
C MET A 62 11.14 12.75 -8.37
N TYR A 63 10.28 11.77 -8.64
CA TYR A 63 8.88 11.81 -8.24
C TYR A 63 8.49 10.61 -7.40
N LEU A 64 7.65 10.84 -6.40
CA LEU A 64 7.05 9.79 -5.59
C LEU A 64 5.76 9.29 -6.21
N ALA A 65 5.48 7.99 -6.05
CA ALA A 65 4.21 7.37 -6.42
C ALA A 65 3.92 6.13 -5.57
N GLY A 66 2.63 5.74 -5.49
CA GLY A 66 2.18 4.48 -4.92
C GLY A 66 1.60 4.55 -3.51
N ALA A 67 1.34 3.35 -2.97
CA ALA A 67 0.58 3.11 -1.75
C ALA A 67 1.23 3.66 -0.48
N SER A 68 2.52 3.97 -0.50
CA SER A 68 3.18 4.58 0.65
C SER A 68 2.89 6.08 0.79
N TYR A 69 2.33 6.73 -0.24
CA TYR A 69 2.24 8.19 -0.29
C TYR A 69 0.82 8.69 -0.53
N TYR A 70 0.12 8.17 -1.54
CA TYR A 70 -1.06 8.84 -2.12
C TYR A 70 -2.35 8.00 -2.09
N GLY A 71 -2.42 7.02 -1.19
CA GLY A 71 -3.58 6.15 -0.99
C GLY A 71 -3.24 4.67 -1.20
N VAL A 72 -3.68 3.83 -0.25
CA VAL A 72 -3.39 2.38 -0.25
C VAL A 72 -4.22 1.59 -1.26
N GLY A 73 -5.34 2.13 -1.72
CA GLY A 73 -6.22 1.45 -2.67
C GLY A 73 -5.60 1.31 -4.06
N ILE A 74 -5.88 0.19 -4.73
CA ILE A 74 -5.39 -0.09 -6.09
C ILE A 74 -5.74 1.05 -7.05
N GLY A 75 -6.99 1.52 -7.04
CA GLY A 75 -7.42 2.64 -7.90
C GLY A 75 -6.68 3.95 -7.60
N ALA A 76 -6.35 4.22 -6.34
CA ALA A 76 -5.56 5.38 -5.94
C ALA A 76 -4.12 5.28 -6.47
N CYS A 77 -3.50 4.10 -6.35
CA CYS A 77 -2.18 3.83 -6.90
C CYS A 77 -2.13 3.97 -8.42
N ILE A 78 -3.11 3.43 -9.15
CA ILE A 78 -3.18 3.56 -10.61
C ILE A 78 -3.33 5.03 -11.00
N GLY A 79 -4.27 5.75 -10.38
CA GLY A 79 -4.52 7.16 -10.67
C GLY A 79 -3.31 8.04 -10.37
N ASN A 80 -2.62 7.77 -9.26
CA ASN A 80 -1.39 8.46 -8.89
C ASN A 80 -0.25 8.14 -9.87
N GLY A 81 -0.03 6.87 -10.22
CA GLY A 81 1.00 6.46 -11.17
C GLY A 81 0.81 7.13 -12.54
N LYS A 82 -0.42 7.17 -13.05
CA LYS A 82 -0.75 7.86 -14.30
C LYS A 82 -0.39 9.36 -14.24
N LYS A 83 -0.82 10.06 -13.20
CA LYS A 83 -0.52 11.49 -13.01
C LYS A 83 0.97 11.76 -12.88
N THR A 84 1.71 10.90 -12.20
CA THR A 84 3.17 11.04 -12.06
C THR A 84 3.86 10.85 -13.42
N ALA A 85 3.43 9.87 -14.23
CA ALA A 85 3.96 9.69 -15.58
C ALA A 85 3.67 10.90 -16.48
N GLU A 86 2.46 11.47 -16.42
CA GLU A 86 2.10 12.69 -17.15
C GLU A 86 3.03 13.87 -16.82
N LYS A 87 3.34 14.08 -15.53
CA LYS A 87 4.30 15.12 -15.09
C LYS A 87 5.70 14.89 -15.62
N ILE A 88 6.17 13.64 -15.63
CA ILE A 88 7.51 13.29 -16.13
C ILE A 88 7.59 13.60 -17.63
N ILE A 89 6.56 13.23 -18.41
CA ILE A 89 6.52 13.50 -19.85
C ILE A 89 6.56 15.00 -20.12
N GLU A 90 5.80 15.81 -19.38
CA GLU A 90 5.82 17.27 -19.51
C GLU A 90 7.22 17.85 -19.27
N VAL A 91 7.90 17.44 -18.20
CA VAL A 91 9.26 17.90 -17.89
C VAL A 91 10.28 17.46 -18.95
N LEU A 92 10.16 16.24 -19.47
CA LEU A 92 11.04 15.77 -20.55
C LEU A 92 10.84 16.60 -21.82
N ASN A 93 9.59 16.85 -22.22
CA ASN A 93 9.30 17.65 -23.42
C ASN A 93 9.86 19.08 -23.30
N ASN A 94 9.69 19.73 -22.15
CA ASN A 94 10.21 21.07 -21.89
C ASN A 94 11.75 21.14 -21.86
N HIS A 95 12.44 20.01 -21.71
CA HIS A 95 13.90 19.93 -21.73
C HIS A 95 14.50 19.78 -23.13
N PHE A 96 13.69 19.42 -24.12
CA PHE A 96 14.10 19.24 -25.53
C PHE A 96 13.70 20.42 -26.44
N GLU A 97 13.01 21.43 -25.89
CA GLU A 97 12.77 22.74 -26.51
C GLU A 97 13.81 23.76 -26.04
#